data_AF-A0A525W9I8-F1
#
_entry.id   AF-A0A525W9I8-F1
#
_cell.length_a   1.000
_cell.length_b   1.000
_cell.length_c   1.000
_cell.angle_alpha   90.00
_cell.angle_beta   90.00
_cell.angle_gamma   90.00
#
_symmetry.space_group_name_H-M   'P 1'
#
loop_
_entity.id
_entity.type
_entity.pdbx_description
1 polymer ?
#
loop_
_entity_poly.entity_id
_entity_poly.type
_entity_poly.pdbx_seq_one_letter_code
_entity_poly.pdbx_strand_id
1 'polypeptide(L)'
;MMQMRIAMVLSACFMMGLTMLSEDSLAGKGEDHVQEVITHAKEGVAHTKDAIHHIEESVKGTGDAHAQEALQHAKEAITHAEESIAHAELAGKKPEGKKKGK
;
A
#
# COMPACT_ATOMS: atom_id res chain seq x y z
N MET A 1 44.85 -13.29 -33.53
CA MET A 1 43.41 -13.14 -33.85
C MET A 1 42.48 -13.60 -32.73
N MET A 2 42.71 -14.75 -32.09
CA MET A 2 41.79 -15.28 -31.06
C MET A 2 41.70 -14.42 -29.80
N GLN A 3 42.81 -13.84 -29.33
CA GLN A 3 42.80 -12.95 -28.17
C GLN A 3 42.08 -11.61 -28.40
N MET A 4 42.11 -11.07 -29.62
CA MET A 4 41.42 -9.82 -29.97
C MET A 4 39.89 -10.00 -30.02
N ARG A 5 39.42 -11.20 -30.37
CA ARG A 5 37.99 -11.56 -30.35
C ARG A 5 37.48 -11.72 -28.92
N ILE A 6 38.27 -12.33 -28.03
CA ILE A 6 37.92 -12.48 -26.61
C ILE A 6 37.87 -11.11 -25.93
N ALA A 7 38.82 -10.22 -26.21
CA ALA A 7 38.81 -8.86 -25.67
C ALA A 7 37.59 -8.03 -26.13
N MET A 8 37.19 -8.13 -27.39
CA MET A 8 35.99 -7.45 -27.91
C MET A 8 34.70 -7.97 -27.27
N VAL A 9 34.57 -9.29 -27.09
CA VAL A 9 33.38 -9.88 -26.46
C VAL A 9 33.26 -9.48 -24.99
N LEU A 10 34.37 -9.49 -24.24
CA LEU A 10 34.37 -9.07 -22.84
C LEU A 10 34.07 -7.58 -22.67
N SER A 11 34.56 -6.73 -23.58
CA SER A 11 34.25 -5.29 -23.59
C SER A 11 32.78 -5.01 -23.92
N ALA A 12 32.18 -5.76 -24.86
CA ALA A 12 30.76 -5.65 -25.19
C ALA A 12 29.86 -6.09 -24.03
N CYS A 13 30.22 -7.16 -23.33
CA CYS A 13 29.49 -7.62 -22.13
C CYS A 13 29.56 -6.61 -20.98
N PHE A 14 30.70 -5.92 -20.82
CA PHE A 14 30.86 -4.90 -19.78
C PHE A 14 30.01 -3.64 -20.04
N MET A 15 29.90 -3.22 -21.30
CA MET A 15 29.04 -2.08 -21.70
C MET A 15 27.54 -2.41 -21.57
N MET A 16 27.14 -3.65 -21.89
CA MET A 16 25.75 -4.10 -21.71
C MET A 16 25.35 -4.18 -20.22
N GLY A 17 26.31 -4.53 -19.34
CA GLY A 17 26.11 -4.54 -17.89
C GLY A 17 25.96 -3.14 -17.29
N LEU A 18 26.66 -2.13 -17.82
CA LEU A 18 26.53 -0.74 -17.37
C LEU A 18 25.14 -0.12 -17.67
N THR A 19 24.51 -0.52 -18.77
CA THR A 19 23.16 -0.04 -19.12
C THR A 19 22.02 -0.70 -18.34
N MET A 20 22.31 -1.77 -17.60
CA MET A 20 21.34 -2.47 -16.75
C MET A 20 21.36 -1.99 -15.29
N LEU A 21 22.28 -1.10 -14.92
CA LEU A 21 22.35 -0.50 -13.57
C LEU A 21 21.38 0.68 -13.37
N SER A 22 20.46 0.92 -14.30
CA SER A 22 19.35 1.86 -14.10
C SER A 22 18.25 1.22 -13.24
N GLU A 23 18.58 0.81 -12.02
CA GLU A 23 17.63 0.35 -10.99
C GLU A 23 16.92 1.52 -10.26
N ASP A 24 17.19 2.77 -10.65
CA ASP A 24 16.75 3.99 -9.93
C ASP A 24 15.25 4.37 -10.09
N SER A 25 14.35 3.48 -10.51
CA SER A 25 12.93 3.89 -10.68
C SER A 25 11.86 2.86 -10.31
N LEU A 26 12.17 1.88 -9.46
CA LEU A 26 11.14 1.03 -8.84
C LEU A 26 10.83 1.43 -7.39
N ALA A 27 11.81 2.00 -6.66
CA ALA A 27 11.63 2.33 -5.25
C ALA A 27 10.73 3.57 -5.02
N GLY A 28 10.79 4.60 -5.87
CA GLY A 28 10.01 5.83 -5.70
C GLY A 28 8.53 5.70 -6.08
N LYS A 29 8.20 4.82 -7.03
CA LYS A 29 6.82 4.63 -7.53
C LYS A 29 5.94 3.82 -6.56
N GLY A 30 6.56 2.97 -5.74
CA GLY A 30 5.84 2.17 -4.74
C GLY A 30 5.35 3.00 -3.55
N GLU A 31 6.11 4.03 -3.14
CA GLU A 31 5.74 4.91 -2.02
C GLU A 31 4.49 5.75 -2.35
N ASP A 32 4.38 6.23 -3.59
CA ASP A 32 3.21 6.98 -4.08
C ASP A 32 1.94 6.11 -4.07
N HIS A 33 2.03 4.86 -4.56
CA HIS A 33 0.88 3.96 -4.57
C HIS A 33 0.43 3.55 -3.16
N VAL A 34 1.34 3.44 -2.18
CA VAL A 34 0.97 3.15 -0.79
C VAL A 34 0.15 4.30 -0.19
N GLN A 35 0.53 5.55 -0.45
CA GLN A 35 -0.23 6.72 0.04
C GLN A 35 -1.60 6.84 -0.64
N GLU A 36 -1.68 6.54 -1.93
CA GLU A 36 -2.95 6.48 -2.67
C GLU A 36 -3.88 5.41 -2.10
N VAL A 37 -3.37 4.20 -1.83
CA VAL A 37 -4.14 3.11 -1.19
C VAL A 37 -4.64 3.52 0.20
N ILE A 38 -3.80 4.15 1.03
CA ILE A 38 -4.20 4.66 2.34
C ILE A 38 -5.30 5.72 2.20
N THR A 39 -5.21 6.59 1.20
CA THR A 39 -6.21 7.63 0.92
C THR A 39 -7.56 7.01 0.55
N HIS A 40 -7.59 6.10 -0.42
CA HIS A 40 -8.83 5.41 -0.82
C HIS A 40 -9.40 4.53 0.32
N ALA A 41 -8.55 3.94 1.16
CA ALA A 41 -9.03 3.20 2.33
C ALA A 41 -9.75 4.12 3.33
N LYS A 42 -9.23 5.33 3.57
CA LYS A 42 -9.90 6.34 4.41
C LYS A 42 -11.23 6.80 3.83
N GLU A 43 -11.30 6.98 2.51
CA GLU A 43 -12.57 7.28 1.81
C GLU A 43 -13.58 6.13 1.96
N GLY A 44 -13.13 4.88 1.81
CA GLY A 44 -13.96 3.70 2.05
C GLY A 44 -14.53 3.62 3.47
N VAL A 45 -13.72 3.96 4.48
CA VAL A 45 -14.18 4.09 5.87
C VAL A 45 -15.26 5.18 5.99
N ALA A 46 -15.07 6.34 5.37
CA ALA A 46 -16.06 7.42 5.39
C ALA A 46 -17.41 6.97 4.78
N HIS A 47 -17.39 6.36 3.59
CA HIS A 47 -18.61 5.81 2.98
C HIS A 47 -19.27 4.73 3.83
N THR A 48 -18.50 3.92 4.54
CA THR A 48 -19.04 2.91 5.45
C THR A 48 -19.72 3.56 6.66
N LYS A 49 -19.18 4.68 7.18
CA LYS A 49 -19.82 5.47 8.25
C LYS A 49 -21.15 6.05 7.79
N ASP A 50 -21.23 6.52 6.55
CA ASP A 50 -22.48 7.01 5.97
C ASP A 50 -23.50 5.87 5.77
N ALA A 51 -23.06 4.70 5.31
CA ALA A 51 -23.92 3.52 5.19
C ALA A 51 -24.47 3.07 6.56
N ILE A 52 -23.63 3.10 7.61
CA ILE A 52 -24.04 2.82 8.99
C ILE A 52 -25.18 3.75 9.43
N HIS A 53 -25.11 5.05 9.09
CA HIS A 53 -26.17 5.99 9.42
C HIS A 53 -27.54 5.54 8.87
N HIS A 54 -27.60 5.09 7.61
CA HIS A 54 -28.83 4.60 7.00
C HIS A 54 -29.32 3.27 7.61
N ILE A 55 -28.40 2.40 8.02
CA ILE A 55 -28.77 1.18 8.75
C ILE A 55 -29.35 1.55 10.12
N GLU A 56 -28.78 2.53 10.82
CA GLU A 56 -29.32 3.01 12.11
C GLU A 56 -30.73 3.60 11.98
N GLU A 57 -31.01 4.33 10.90
CA GLU A 57 -32.36 4.81 10.59
C GLU A 57 -33.32 3.64 10.30
N SER A 58 -32.88 2.64 9.55
CA SER A 58 -33.66 1.43 9.25
C SER A 58 -33.98 0.64 10.52
N VAL A 59 -33.01 0.49 11.43
CA VAL A 59 -33.20 -0.17 12.74
C VAL A 59 -34.21 0.60 13.59
N LYS A 60 -34.14 1.93 13.64
CA LYS A 60 -35.12 2.75 14.38
C LYS A 60 -36.54 2.61 13.83
N GLY A 61 -36.67 2.51 12.50
CA GLY A 61 -37.97 2.43 11.83
C GLY A 61 -38.63 1.05 11.88
N THR A 62 -37.85 -0.02 11.99
CA THR A 62 -38.35 -1.41 11.83
C THR A 62 -38.15 -2.30 13.04
N GLY A 63 -37.12 -2.06 13.86
CA GLY A 63 -36.70 -2.99 14.90
C GLY A 63 -36.20 -4.34 14.37
N ASP A 64 -35.87 -4.43 13.07
CA ASP A 64 -35.46 -5.68 12.43
C ASP A 64 -34.13 -6.20 13.01
N ALA A 65 -34.13 -7.48 13.39
CA ALA A 65 -32.96 -8.11 14.02
C ALA A 65 -31.78 -8.26 13.06
N HIS A 66 -32.03 -8.50 11.76
CA HIS A 66 -30.95 -8.58 10.76
C HIS A 66 -30.35 -7.20 10.48
N ALA A 67 -31.14 -6.13 10.54
CA ALA A 67 -30.63 -4.77 10.44
C ALA A 67 -29.72 -4.42 11.64
N GLN A 68 -30.05 -4.91 12.85
CA GLN A 68 -29.18 -4.75 14.02
C GLN A 68 -27.88 -5.55 13.90
N GLU A 69 -27.93 -6.78 13.38
CA GLU A 69 -26.75 -7.60 13.11
C GLU A 69 -25.86 -6.99 12.02
N ALA A 70 -26.46 -6.50 10.93
CA ALA A 70 -25.75 -5.77 9.89
C ALA A 70 -25.06 -4.51 10.42
N LEU A 71 -25.72 -3.77 11.32
CA LEU A 71 -25.13 -2.61 11.99
C LEU A 71 -23.91 -2.99 12.83
N GLN A 72 -23.99 -4.09 13.57
CA GLN A 72 -22.88 -4.58 14.38
C GLN A 72 -21.69 -4.97 13.50
N HIS A 73 -21.91 -5.75 12.45
CA HIS A 73 -20.84 -6.14 11.53
C HIS A 73 -20.23 -4.95 10.77
N ALA A 74 -21.02 -3.95 10.41
CA ALA A 74 -20.49 -2.74 9.79
C ALA A 74 -19.56 -1.96 10.74
N LYS A 75 -19.89 -1.89 12.03
CA LYS A 75 -19.04 -1.27 13.06
C LYS A 75 -17.74 -2.03 13.29
N GLU A 76 -17.81 -3.37 13.31
CA GLU A 76 -16.61 -4.23 13.37
C GLU A 76 -15.73 -4.08 12.13
N ALA A 77 -16.32 -4.02 10.94
CA ALA A 77 -15.60 -3.81 9.69
C ALA A 77 -14.84 -2.47 9.67
N ILE A 78 -15.44 -1.40 10.20
CA ILE A 78 -14.73 -0.11 10.36
C ILE A 78 -13.53 -0.26 11.29
N THR A 79 -13.69 -0.95 12.42
CA THR A 79 -12.59 -1.14 13.38
C THR A 79 -11.40 -1.83 12.70
N HIS A 80 -11.65 -2.91 11.97
CA HIS A 80 -10.61 -3.62 11.23
C HIS A 80 -10.01 -2.81 10.08
N ALA A 81 -10.81 -1.99 9.41
CA ALA A 81 -10.30 -1.09 8.37
C ALA A 81 -9.39 -0.01 8.95
N GLU A 82 -9.76 0.59 10.08
CA GLU A 82 -8.94 1.59 10.78
C GLU A 82 -7.63 0.99 11.30
N GLU A 83 -7.66 -0.23 11.86
CA GLU A 83 -6.44 -0.99 12.23
C GLU A 83 -5.54 -1.25 11.03
N SER A 84 -6.12 -1.68 9.91
CA SER A 84 -5.38 -1.95 8.66
C SER A 84 -4.72 -0.69 8.11
N ILE A 85 -5.42 0.45 8.15
CA ILE A 85 -4.89 1.76 7.76
C ILE A 85 -3.72 2.13 8.68
N ALA A 86 -3.86 1.97 10.00
CA ALA A 86 -2.79 2.26 10.95
C ALA A 86 -1.53 1.41 10.68
N HIS A 87 -1.70 0.12 10.37
CA HIS A 87 -0.59 -0.74 9.96
C HIS A 87 0.07 -0.28 8.66
N ALA A 88 -0.71 0.11 7.64
CA ALA A 88 -0.19 0.63 6.39
C ALA A 88 0.58 1.94 6.58
N GLU A 89 0.09 2.85 7.42
CA GLU A 89 0.76 4.10 7.76
C GLU A 89 2.09 3.88 8.49
N LEU A 90 2.15 2.88 9.39
CA LEU A 90 3.40 2.51 10.06
C LEU A 90 4.41 1.89 9.09
N ALA A 91 3.95 1.02 8.18
CA ALA A 91 4.80 0.41 7.16
C ALA A 91 5.32 1.43 6.13
N GLY A 92 4.51 2.46 5.81
CA GLY A 92 4.89 3.55 4.92
C GLY A 92 5.89 4.55 5.51
N LYS A 93 6.10 4.54 6.83
CA LYS A 93 7.12 5.37 7.49
C LYS A 93 8.48 4.65 7.45
N LYS A 94 9.43 5.14 6.64
CA LYS A 94 10.82 4.65 6.66
C LYS A 94 11.40 4.74 8.09
N PRO A 95 12.20 3.75 8.55
CA PRO A 95 12.91 3.88 9.82
C PRO A 95 13.94 5.02 9.69
N GLU A 96 13.80 6.04 10.54
CA GLU A 96 14.79 7.10 10.64
C GLU A 96 16.16 6.50 10.97
N GLY A 97 17.18 6.95 10.23
CA GLY A 97 18.48 6.32 10.04
C GLY A 97 19.12 5.67 11.26
N LYS A 98 19.45 4.38 11.13
CA LYS A 98 20.69 3.86 11.72
C LYS A 98 21.85 4.62 11.05
N LYS A 99 22.31 5.72 11.67
CA LYS A 99 23.64 6.28 11.39
C LYS A 99 24.63 5.13 11.55
N LYS A 100 25.17 4.63 10.44
CA LYS A 100 26.38 3.79 10.45
C LYS A 100 27.50 4.68 10.98
N GLY A 101 27.75 4.56 12.28
CA GLY A 101 28.92 5.11 12.95
C GLY A 101 30.16 4.51 12.31
N LYS A 102 31.06 5.43 11.96
CA LYS A 102 32.29 5.29 11.18
C LYS A 102 33.34 4.46 11.91
#